data_AF-K2BU92-F1
#
_entry.id   AF-K2BU92-F1
#
_cell.length_a   1.000
_cell.length_b   1.000
_cell.length_c   1.000
_cell.angle_alpha   90.00
_cell.angle_beta   90.00
_cell.angle_gamma   90.00
#
_symmetry.space_group_name_H-M   'P 1'
#
loop_
_entity.id
_entity.type
_entity.pdbx_description
1 polymer ?
#
loop_
_entity_poly.entity_id
_entity_poly.type
_entity_poly.pdbx_seq_one_letter_code
_entity_poly.pdbx_strand_id
1 'polypeptide(L)'
;MRIARRRGFILYIVITVLLGLAILAFALNTFKTGAVTQLSRTVDQNRLALMAQSANAEVIAMIKSQVNLNPSSQTFTKFRSVFPAPGSPAPTLPITVELISNFEPQKTIQLAKVGYNLKVRSSAVLTVFRRSSYSSMSAYNGYIDVISKAWREGVGEVTMEAHERRDIRMIDLRHTLDRYALFVKNYCNDYNNTSRRLVVDGVRGGG
;
A
#
# COMPACT_ATOMS: atom_id res chain seq x y z
N MET A 1 44.95 -4.37 -69.14
CA MET A 1 44.23 -3.29 -68.41
C MET A 1 42.91 -3.70 -67.72
N ARG A 2 42.68 -4.99 -67.38
CA ARG A 2 41.41 -5.47 -66.76
C ARG A 2 41.49 -5.83 -65.26
N ILE A 3 42.69 -5.94 -64.69
CA ILE A 3 42.91 -6.41 -63.31
C ILE A 3 42.64 -5.30 -62.28
N ALA A 4 42.94 -4.04 -62.62
CA ALA A 4 42.72 -2.88 -61.74
C ALA A 4 41.23 -2.64 -61.41
N ARG A 5 40.31 -2.85 -62.37
CA ARG A 5 38.85 -2.70 -62.15
C ARG A 5 38.28 -3.74 -61.18
N ARG A 6 38.80 -4.98 -61.19
CA ARG A 6 38.34 -6.04 -60.27
C ARG A 6 38.77 -5.79 -58.83
N ARG A 7 39.96 -5.22 -58.60
CA ARG A 7 40.44 -4.87 -57.26
C ARG A 7 39.60 -3.77 -56.60
N GLY A 8 39.16 -2.77 -57.36
CA GLY A 8 38.24 -1.74 -56.86
C GLY A 8 36.88 -2.30 -56.45
N PHE A 9 36.32 -3.22 -57.24
CA PHE A 9 35.03 -3.86 -56.94
C PHE A 9 35.09 -4.73 -55.66
N ILE A 10 36.17 -5.49 -55.48
CA ILE A 10 36.38 -6.30 -54.26
C ILE A 10 36.52 -5.39 -53.02
N LEU A 11 37.23 -4.26 -53.15
CA LEU A 11 37.37 -3.30 -52.06
C LEU A 11 36.01 -2.73 -51.62
N TYR A 12 35.15 -2.37 -52.57
CA TYR A 12 33.81 -1.87 -52.26
C TYR A 12 32.96 -2.90 -51.51
N ILE A 13 33.02 -4.18 -51.90
CA ILE A 13 32.29 -5.26 -51.19
C ILE A 13 32.82 -5.45 -49.77
N VAL A 14 34.14 -5.43 -49.58
CA VAL A 14 34.74 -5.58 -48.25
C VAL A 14 34.35 -4.42 -47.33
N ILE A 15 34.33 -3.20 -47.86
CA ILE A 15 33.92 -2.00 -47.11
C ILE A 15 32.43 -2.06 -46.73
N THR A 16 31.55 -2.49 -47.64
CA THR A 16 30.11 -2.57 -47.32
C THR A 16 29.82 -3.67 -46.29
N VAL A 17 30.52 -4.81 -46.34
CA VAL A 17 30.40 -5.86 -45.32
C VAL A 17 30.91 -5.38 -43.96
N LEU A 18 32.05 -4.70 -43.91
CA LEU A 18 32.58 -4.10 -42.67
C LEU A 18 31.64 -3.03 -42.10
N LEU A 19 31.06 -2.19 -42.95
CA LEU A 19 30.08 -1.19 -42.55
C LEU A 19 28.83 -1.86 -41.95
N GLY A 20 28.32 -2.92 -42.59
CA GLY A 20 27.18 -3.69 -42.09
C GLY A 20 27.45 -4.32 -40.72
N LEU A 21 28.65 -4.89 -40.52
CA LEU A 21 29.07 -5.45 -39.23
C LEU A 21 29.21 -4.35 -38.15
N ALA A 22 29.76 -3.18 -38.51
CA ALA A 22 29.89 -2.06 -37.58
C ALA A 22 28.53 -1.52 -37.13
N ILE A 23 27.58 -1.35 -38.05
CA ILE A 23 26.21 -0.93 -37.74
C ILE A 23 25.52 -1.94 -36.82
N LEU A 24 25.66 -3.24 -37.12
CA LEU A 24 25.10 -4.31 -36.30
C LEU A 24 25.68 -4.31 -34.87
N ALA A 25 27.00 -4.13 -34.74
CA ALA A 25 27.67 -4.06 -33.44
C ALA A 25 27.21 -2.84 -32.62
N PHE A 26 27.05 -1.68 -33.27
CA PHE A 26 26.59 -0.46 -32.61
C PHE A 26 25.12 -0.57 -32.16
N ALA A 27 24.27 -1.15 -33.00
CA ALA A 27 22.87 -1.44 -32.65
C ALA A 27 22.78 -2.38 -31.44
N LEU A 28 23.54 -3.48 -31.43
CA LEU A 28 23.56 -4.45 -30.33
C LEU A 28 23.99 -3.85 -28.99
N ASN A 29 25.01 -2.97 -28.98
CA ASN A 29 25.44 -2.29 -27.76
C ASN A 29 24.38 -1.31 -27.23
N THR A 30 23.68 -0.62 -28.14
CA THR A 30 22.60 0.30 -27.79
C THR A 30 21.41 -0.46 -27.19
N PHE A 31 21.03 -1.60 -27.77
CA PHE A 31 19.97 -2.46 -27.23
C PHE A 31 20.31 -3.04 -25.85
N LYS A 32 21.54 -3.52 -25.65
CA LYS A 32 21.98 -4.02 -24.33
C LYS A 32 21.93 -2.93 -23.27
N THR A 33 22.39 -1.72 -23.60
CA THR A 33 22.39 -0.59 -22.66
C THR A 33 20.95 -0.12 -22.35
N GLY A 34 20.07 -0.08 -23.37
CA GLY A 34 18.66 0.24 -23.20
C GLY A 34 17.92 -0.78 -22.31
N ALA A 35 18.15 -2.07 -22.54
CA ALA A 35 17.55 -3.14 -21.73
C ALA A 35 18.04 -3.10 -20.27
N VAL A 36 19.33 -2.87 -20.02
CA VAL A 36 19.89 -2.78 -18.67
C VAL A 36 19.35 -1.55 -17.92
N THR A 37 19.22 -0.41 -18.59
CA THR A 37 18.66 0.80 -17.96
C THR A 37 17.18 0.65 -17.64
N GLN A 38 16.40 -0.01 -18.50
CA GLN A 38 15.01 -0.35 -18.22
C GLN A 38 14.88 -1.33 -17.04
N LEU A 39 15.68 -2.40 -17.03
CA LEU A 39 15.71 -3.37 -15.92
C LEU A 39 16.05 -2.69 -14.59
N SER A 40 17.06 -1.82 -14.57
CA SER A 40 17.43 -1.06 -13.36
C SER A 40 16.27 -0.21 -12.86
N ARG A 41 15.55 0.49 -13.75
CA ARG A 41 14.38 1.30 -13.37
C ARG A 41 13.25 0.44 -12.83
N THR A 42 12.98 -0.71 -13.44
CA THR A 42 11.93 -1.64 -12.98
C THR A 42 12.28 -2.23 -11.60
N VAL A 43 13.54 -2.60 -11.37
CA VAL A 43 14.00 -3.09 -10.06
C VAL A 43 13.83 -2.00 -8.99
N ASP A 44 14.19 -0.76 -9.29
CA ASP A 44 14.03 0.35 -8.36
C ASP A 44 12.55 0.62 -8.04
N GLN A 45 11.68 0.62 -9.05
CA GLN A 45 10.22 0.75 -8.85
C GLN A 45 9.65 -0.37 -8.00
N ASN A 46 10.05 -1.63 -8.26
CA ASN A 46 9.60 -2.77 -7.47
C ASN A 46 10.05 -2.67 -6.01
N ARG A 47 11.28 -2.22 -5.76
CA ARG A 47 11.78 -2.00 -4.39
C ARG A 47 11.00 -0.91 -3.67
N LEU A 48 10.73 0.22 -4.33
CA LEU A 48 9.91 1.29 -3.76
C LEU A 48 8.49 0.81 -3.45
N ALA A 49 7.89 0.01 -4.34
CA ALA A 49 6.57 -0.58 -4.13
C ALA A 49 6.54 -1.53 -2.92
N LEU A 50 7.53 -2.41 -2.79
CA LEU A 50 7.66 -3.31 -1.64
C LEU A 50 7.82 -2.56 -0.32
N MET A 51 8.59 -1.46 -0.32
CA MET A 51 8.76 -0.62 0.87
C MET A 51 7.46 0.10 1.25
N ALA A 52 6.73 0.66 0.28
CA ALA A 52 5.45 1.30 0.53
C ALA A 52 4.40 0.30 1.06
N GLN A 53 4.38 -0.93 0.55
CA GLN A 53 3.52 -2.01 1.08
C GLN A 53 3.92 -2.46 2.48
N SER A 54 5.22 -2.57 2.75
CA SER A 54 5.73 -2.94 4.08
C SER A 54 5.37 -1.88 5.12
N ALA A 55 5.45 -0.60 4.74
CA ALA A 55 5.01 0.51 5.57
C ALA A 55 3.51 0.47 5.88
N ASN A 56 2.66 0.16 4.89
CA ASN A 56 1.23 -0.03 5.15
C ASN A 56 0.99 -1.15 6.18
N ALA A 57 1.68 -2.29 6.03
CA ALA A 57 1.56 -3.40 6.98
C ALA A 57 1.99 -3.01 8.40
N GLU A 58 3.09 -2.25 8.54
CA GLU A 58 3.57 -1.74 9.83
C GLU A 58 2.54 -0.80 10.48
N VAL A 59 1.98 0.13 9.71
CA VAL A 59 0.98 1.08 10.20
C VAL A 59 -0.29 0.35 10.64
N ILE A 60 -0.76 -0.64 9.88
CA ILE A 60 -1.93 -1.43 10.25
C ILE A 60 -1.68 -2.24 11.52
N ALA A 61 -0.50 -2.87 11.64
CA ALA A 61 -0.12 -3.60 12.85
C ALA A 61 -0.04 -2.66 14.06
N MET A 62 0.53 -1.47 13.88
CA MET A 62 0.61 -0.43 14.91
C MET A 62 -0.78 0.03 15.33
N ILE A 63 -1.69 0.33 14.39
CA ILE A 63 -3.07 0.72 14.69
C ILE A 63 -3.76 -0.38 15.50
N LYS A 64 -3.68 -1.64 15.07
CA LYS A 64 -4.26 -2.78 15.80
C LYS A 64 -3.70 -2.90 17.23
N SER A 65 -2.39 -2.76 17.39
CA SER A 65 -1.75 -2.81 18.69
C SER A 65 -2.19 -1.65 19.59
N GLN A 66 -2.22 -0.42 19.07
CA GLN A 66 -2.55 0.77 19.85
C GLN A 66 -4.03 0.80 20.25
N VAL A 67 -4.92 0.35 19.38
CA VAL A 67 -6.37 0.31 19.65
C VAL A 67 -6.72 -0.74 20.71
N ASN A 68 -6.01 -1.87 20.75
CA ASN A 68 -6.36 -2.97 21.65
C ASN A 68 -5.60 -2.94 22.99
N LEU A 69 -4.31 -2.55 22.96
CA LEU A 69 -3.41 -2.70 24.11
C LEU A 69 -3.13 -1.40 24.85
N ASN A 70 -3.28 -0.24 24.20
CA ASN A 70 -2.83 1.04 24.76
C ASN A 70 -3.97 2.08 24.88
N PRO A 71 -4.66 2.12 26.03
CA PRO A 71 -5.77 3.05 26.23
C PRO A 71 -5.35 4.53 26.33
N SER A 72 -4.06 4.83 26.48
CA SER A 72 -3.55 6.22 26.50
C SER A 72 -3.03 6.70 25.15
N SER A 73 -3.08 5.86 24.11
CA SER A 73 -2.66 6.26 22.76
C SER A 73 -3.63 7.29 22.15
N GLN A 74 -3.09 8.28 21.43
CA GLN A 74 -3.91 9.23 20.67
C GLN A 74 -4.80 8.50 19.64
N THR A 75 -4.29 7.43 19.02
CA THR A 75 -5.04 6.57 18.10
C THR A 75 -6.24 5.94 18.81
N PHE A 76 -6.06 5.47 20.04
CA PHE A 76 -7.14 4.89 20.83
C PHE A 76 -8.22 5.94 21.14
N THR A 77 -7.84 7.14 21.56
CA THR A 77 -8.80 8.23 21.85
C THR A 77 -9.58 8.65 20.60
N LYS A 78 -8.91 8.73 19.44
CA LYS A 78 -9.53 9.03 18.15
C LYS A 78 -10.47 7.91 17.67
N PHE A 79 -10.13 6.65 17.89
CA PHE A 79 -11.06 5.54 17.63
C PHE A 79 -12.25 5.56 18.60
N ARG A 80 -12.01 5.96 19.85
CA ARG A 80 -13.02 6.00 20.91
C ARG A 80 -14.05 7.11 20.71
N SER A 81 -13.70 8.23 20.07
CA SER A 81 -14.64 9.32 19.80
C SER A 81 -15.80 8.94 18.87
N VAL A 82 -15.66 7.84 18.12
CA VAL A 82 -16.73 7.27 17.29
C VAL A 82 -17.88 6.73 18.16
N PHE A 83 -17.60 6.32 19.39
CA PHE A 83 -18.61 5.80 20.31
C PHE A 83 -19.17 6.93 21.19
N PRO A 84 -20.48 7.22 21.12
CA PRO A 84 -21.08 8.26 21.95
C PRO A 84 -20.95 7.91 23.43
N ALA A 85 -20.74 8.92 24.28
CA ALA A 85 -20.83 8.77 25.72
C ALA A 85 -22.27 8.39 26.13
N PRO A 86 -22.46 7.63 27.24
CA PRO A 86 -23.79 7.29 27.71
C PRO A 86 -24.62 8.56 27.93
N GLY A 87 -25.72 8.71 27.18
CA GLY A 87 -26.60 9.89 27.21
C GLY A 87 -26.40 10.90 26.07
N SER A 88 -25.41 10.72 25.20
CA SER A 88 -25.23 11.58 24.00
C SER A 88 -25.98 11.04 22.78
N PRO A 89 -26.47 11.92 21.86
CA PRO A 89 -27.07 11.49 20.61
C PRO A 89 -26.07 10.69 19.76
N ALA A 90 -26.58 9.75 18.97
CA ALA A 90 -25.74 8.97 18.06
C ALA A 90 -25.04 9.90 17.05
N PRO A 91 -23.77 9.63 16.70
CA PRO A 91 -23.03 10.46 15.76
C PRO A 91 -23.70 10.46 14.38
N THR A 92 -23.70 11.62 13.72
CA THR A 92 -24.10 11.76 12.32
C THR A 92 -23.08 11.04 11.43
N LEU A 93 -23.55 10.03 10.70
CA LEU A 93 -22.74 9.25 9.76
C LEU A 93 -22.92 9.81 8.34
N PRO A 94 -21.88 9.78 7.48
CA PRO A 94 -20.55 9.21 7.70
C PRO A 94 -19.60 10.14 8.48
N ILE A 95 -18.76 9.55 9.33
CA ILE A 95 -17.70 10.27 10.06
C ILE A 95 -16.33 9.82 9.57
N THR A 96 -15.45 10.78 9.32
CA THR A 96 -14.06 10.53 8.91
C THR A 96 -13.14 11.02 10.02
N VAL A 97 -12.25 10.15 10.49
CA VAL A 97 -11.30 10.42 11.56
C VAL A 97 -9.91 10.15 11.03
N GLU A 98 -9.08 11.19 10.97
CA GLU A 98 -7.66 11.05 10.64
C GLU A 98 -6.94 10.44 11.84
N LEU A 99 -6.52 9.18 11.70
CA LEU A 99 -5.85 8.44 12.78
C LEU A 99 -4.41 8.94 12.92
N ILE A 100 -3.69 8.93 11.80
CA ILE A 100 -2.26 9.17 11.74
C ILE A 100 -1.98 10.03 10.50
N SER A 101 -1.21 11.09 10.70
CA SER A 101 -0.74 11.97 9.62
C SER A 101 0.78 11.97 9.59
N ASN A 102 1.37 11.80 8.40
CA ASN A 102 2.82 11.92 8.16
C ASN A 102 3.70 11.07 9.09
N PHE A 103 3.29 9.84 9.39
CA PHE A 103 4.08 8.94 10.23
C PHE A 103 5.21 8.30 9.44
N GLU A 104 6.39 8.24 10.06
CA GLU A 104 7.57 7.60 9.50
C GLU A 104 7.74 6.19 10.12
N PRO A 105 7.46 5.12 9.36
CA PRO A 105 7.51 3.75 9.86
C PRO A 105 8.96 3.33 10.16
N GLN A 106 9.31 3.29 11.46
CA GLN A 106 10.68 3.14 11.92
C GLN A 106 11.29 1.78 11.55
N LYS A 107 10.51 0.69 11.64
CA LYS A 107 11.04 -0.66 11.33
C LYS A 107 11.26 -0.82 9.82
N THR A 108 10.32 -0.32 9.01
CA THR A 108 10.46 -0.31 7.55
C THR A 108 11.65 0.55 7.12
N ILE A 109 11.87 1.71 7.75
CA ILE A 109 13.04 2.56 7.47
C ILE A 109 14.34 1.86 7.89
N GLN A 110 14.37 1.14 9.01
CA GLN A 110 15.55 0.35 9.41
C GLN A 110 15.88 -0.75 8.38
N LEU A 111 14.88 -1.41 7.81
CA LEU A 111 15.08 -2.37 6.72
C LEU A 111 15.62 -1.69 5.45
N ALA A 112 15.18 -0.46 5.15
CA ALA A 112 15.66 0.31 4.00
C ALA A 112 17.13 0.75 4.13
N LYS A 113 17.62 1.00 5.35
CA LYS A 113 19.01 1.43 5.61
C LYS A 113 20.07 0.41 5.17
N VAL A 114 19.70 -0.85 4.91
CA VAL A 114 20.63 -1.91 4.49
C VAL A 114 21.02 -1.81 2.98
N GLY A 115 20.89 -0.63 2.37
CA GLY A 115 21.42 -0.44 1.01
C GLY A 115 21.04 0.84 0.28
N TYR A 116 20.03 1.61 0.73
CA TYR A 116 19.58 2.83 0.05
C TYR A 116 19.05 3.91 1.02
N ASN A 117 19.30 5.18 0.71
CA ASN A 117 18.69 6.33 1.38
C ASN A 117 17.27 6.57 0.83
N LEU A 118 16.28 5.91 1.45
CA LEU A 118 14.87 6.01 1.10
C LEU A 118 14.11 6.67 2.25
N LYS A 119 13.14 7.53 1.91
CA LYS A 119 12.20 8.12 2.87
C LYS A 119 10.81 7.54 2.60
N VAL A 120 10.13 7.20 3.68
CA VAL A 120 8.78 6.63 3.64
C VAL A 120 7.90 7.43 4.59
N ARG A 121 6.73 7.87 4.11
CA ARG A 121 5.69 8.48 4.95
C ARG A 121 4.38 7.77 4.75
N SER A 122 3.65 7.62 5.85
CA SER A 122 2.37 6.95 5.88
C SER A 122 1.31 7.81 6.55
N SER A 123 0.10 7.74 6.03
CA SER A 123 -1.09 8.36 6.58
C SER A 123 -2.21 7.32 6.66
N ALA A 124 -3.06 7.42 7.69
CA ALA A 124 -4.17 6.50 7.90
C ALA A 124 -5.44 7.26 8.28
N VAL A 125 -6.52 6.96 7.56
CA VAL A 125 -7.83 7.58 7.73
C VAL A 125 -8.87 6.50 8.02
N LEU A 126 -9.66 6.71 9.07
CA LEU A 126 -10.81 5.87 9.41
C LEU A 126 -12.08 6.54 8.88
N THR A 127 -12.87 5.81 8.10
CA THR A 127 -14.20 6.25 7.68
C THR A 127 -15.26 5.29 8.20
N VAL A 128 -16.22 5.81 8.94
CA VAL A 128 -17.32 5.05 9.53
C VAL A 128 -18.61 5.46 8.85
N PHE A 129 -19.29 4.50 8.22
CA PHE A 129 -20.42 4.79 7.34
C PHE A 129 -21.75 4.29 7.87
N ARG A 130 -21.77 3.26 8.73
CA ARG A 130 -23.03 2.66 9.20
C ARG A 130 -22.96 2.16 10.63
N ARG A 131 -24.03 2.39 11.38
CA ARG A 131 -24.28 1.73 12.67
C ARG A 131 -24.87 0.33 12.43
N SER A 132 -24.28 -0.68 13.05
CA SER A 132 -24.78 -2.05 13.05
C SER A 132 -25.86 -2.21 14.12
N SER A 133 -26.96 -2.88 13.76
CA SER A 133 -28.12 -3.13 14.62
C SER A 133 -27.90 -4.35 15.52
N TYR A 134 -27.06 -4.21 16.54
CA TYR A 134 -27.02 -5.15 17.67
C TYR A 134 -27.93 -4.66 18.79
N SER A 135 -28.80 -5.53 19.31
CA SER A 135 -29.82 -5.12 20.30
C SER A 135 -29.24 -4.79 21.68
N SER A 136 -28.03 -5.24 21.97
CA SER A 136 -27.36 -5.09 23.27
C SER A 136 -26.09 -4.23 23.21
N MET A 137 -25.58 -3.91 22.02
CA MET A 137 -24.27 -3.27 21.85
C MET A 137 -24.24 -2.28 20.69
N SER A 138 -23.55 -1.15 20.89
CA SER A 138 -23.25 -0.21 19.82
C SER A 138 -22.10 -0.76 18.97
N ALA A 139 -22.42 -1.14 17.74
CA ALA A 139 -21.45 -1.57 16.74
C ALA A 139 -21.50 -0.64 15.52
N TYR A 140 -20.34 -0.40 14.90
CA TYR A 140 -20.19 0.45 13.72
C TYR A 140 -19.35 -0.26 12.67
N ASN A 141 -19.76 -0.14 11.40
CA ASN A 141 -19.01 -0.62 10.25
C ASN A 141 -18.32 0.57 9.58
N GLY A 142 -17.08 0.33 9.17
CA GLY A 142 -16.21 1.33 8.56
C GLY A 142 -15.13 0.69 7.70
N TYR A 143 -14.23 1.51 7.20
CA TYR A 143 -12.99 1.06 6.60
C TYR A 143 -11.84 1.98 7.05
N ILE A 144 -10.64 1.43 7.07
CA ILE A 144 -9.40 2.16 7.25
C ILE A 144 -8.73 2.24 5.88
N ASP A 145 -8.42 3.45 5.44
CA ASP A 145 -7.60 3.70 4.27
C ASP A 145 -6.18 4.08 4.74
N VAL A 146 -5.19 3.31 4.30
CA VAL A 146 -3.78 3.53 4.62
C VAL A 146 -3.03 3.84 3.35
N ILE A 147 -2.37 4.99 3.33
CA ILE A 147 -1.62 5.49 2.19
C ILE A 147 -0.17 5.62 2.63
N SER A 148 0.72 4.86 2.01
CA SER A 148 2.16 5.01 2.19
C SER A 148 2.83 5.48 0.91
N LYS A 149 3.67 6.50 1.04
CA LYS A 149 4.47 7.06 -0.03
C LYS A 149 5.93 6.77 0.25
N ALA A 150 6.62 6.14 -0.70
CA ALA A 150 8.05 5.90 -0.65
C ALA A 150 8.75 6.67 -1.77
N TRP A 151 9.83 7.38 -1.44
CA TRP A 151 10.63 8.09 -2.43
C TRP A 151 12.12 8.04 -2.10
N ARG A 152 12.92 8.23 -3.14
CA ARG A 152 14.38 8.30 -3.04
C ARG A 152 14.82 9.75 -2.87
N GLU A 153 15.77 9.97 -1.98
CA GLU A 153 16.41 11.28 -1.83
C GLU A 153 17.51 11.44 -2.89
N GLY A 154 17.44 12.50 -3.71
CA GLY A 154 18.58 13.00 -4.49
C GLY A 154 18.54 12.91 -6.02
N VAL A 155 17.62 12.20 -6.68
CA VAL A 155 17.51 12.22 -8.16
C VAL A 155 16.06 11.94 -8.54
N GLY A 156 15.39 12.90 -9.20
CA GLY A 156 14.07 12.81 -9.84
C GLY A 156 13.03 12.02 -9.04
N GLU A 157 12.08 12.71 -8.41
CA GLU A 157 11.06 12.14 -7.51
C GLU A 157 10.29 10.95 -8.10
N VAL A 158 10.87 9.75 -8.09
CA VAL A 158 10.15 8.51 -8.29
C VAL A 158 9.44 8.25 -6.98
N THR A 159 8.23 8.80 -6.89
CA THR A 159 7.31 8.53 -5.79
C THR A 159 6.51 7.29 -6.14
N MET A 160 6.52 6.32 -5.23
CA MET A 160 5.61 5.18 -5.30
C MET A 160 4.61 5.31 -4.16
N GLU A 161 3.33 5.24 -4.49
CA GLU A 161 2.24 5.32 -3.54
C GLU A 161 1.55 3.96 -3.46
N ALA A 162 1.44 3.40 -2.27
CA ALA A 162 0.69 2.18 -2.01
C ALA A 162 -0.55 2.51 -1.18
N HIS A 163 -1.72 2.29 -1.77
CA HIS A 163 -3.00 2.39 -1.09
C HIS A 163 -3.45 1.01 -0.61
N GLU A 164 -3.79 0.91 0.67
CA GLU A 164 -4.38 -0.29 1.25
C GLU A 164 -5.64 0.09 2.02
N ARG A 165 -6.78 -0.39 1.54
CA ARG A 165 -8.07 -0.26 2.22
C ARG A 165 -8.42 -1.55 2.94
N ARG A 166 -8.78 -1.44 4.23
CA ARG A 166 -9.28 -2.57 5.03
C ARG A 166 -10.64 -2.25 5.63
N ASP A 167 -11.61 -3.09 5.35
CA ASP A 167 -12.92 -3.03 5.99
C ASP A 167 -12.83 -3.49 7.45
N ILE A 168 -13.44 -2.73 8.33
CA ILE A 168 -13.42 -2.96 9.77
C ILE A 168 -14.82 -2.91 10.37
N ARG A 169 -14.99 -3.68 11.43
CA ARG A 169 -16.13 -3.57 12.32
C ARG A 169 -15.63 -3.23 13.71
N MET A 170 -16.25 -2.23 14.32
CA MET A 170 -15.92 -1.75 15.67
C MET A 170 -17.10 -2.05 16.58
N ILE A 171 -16.83 -2.58 17.77
CA ILE A 171 -17.85 -3.01 18.74
C ILE A 171 -17.44 -2.49 20.11
N ASP A 172 -18.34 -1.78 20.79
CA ASP A 172 -18.13 -1.38 22.19
C ASP A 172 -18.54 -2.52 23.14
N LEU A 173 -17.56 -3.07 23.87
CA LEU A 173 -17.72 -4.22 24.77
C LEU A 173 -17.94 -3.83 26.25
N ARG A 174 -18.02 -2.53 26.56
CA ARG A 174 -18.05 -2.02 27.94
C ARG A 174 -19.19 -2.53 28.82
N HIS A 175 -20.27 -3.09 28.25
CA HIS A 175 -21.45 -3.49 29.02
C HIS A 175 -21.36 -4.90 29.65
N THR A 176 -20.37 -5.74 29.29
CA THR A 176 -20.36 -7.15 29.72
C THR A 176 -19.02 -7.64 30.27
N LEU A 177 -17.90 -7.04 29.86
CA LEU A 177 -16.57 -7.44 30.30
C LEU A 177 -15.71 -6.18 30.46
N ASP A 178 -15.58 -5.74 31.71
CA ASP A 178 -14.60 -4.74 32.07
C ASP A 178 -13.21 -5.18 31.57
N ARG A 179 -12.44 -4.24 30.99
CA ARG A 179 -11.03 -4.35 30.53
C ARG A 179 -10.61 -4.88 29.13
N TYR A 180 -11.45 -5.06 28.11
CA TYR A 180 -10.90 -5.32 26.75
C TYR A 180 -11.50 -4.48 25.63
N ALA A 181 -10.65 -3.63 25.06
CA ALA A 181 -10.95 -2.77 23.93
C ALA A 181 -11.01 -3.59 22.63
N LEU A 182 -12.18 -3.56 21.99
CA LEU A 182 -12.37 -3.62 20.54
C LEU A 182 -11.84 -4.87 19.81
N PHE A 183 -12.75 -5.72 19.34
CA PHE A 183 -12.41 -6.85 18.45
C PHE A 183 -12.33 -6.37 16.98
N VAL A 184 -11.15 -5.93 16.52
CA VAL A 184 -10.89 -5.62 15.10
C VAL A 184 -10.61 -6.91 14.33
N LYS A 185 -11.66 -7.65 13.91
CA LYS A 185 -11.52 -8.71 12.88
C LYS A 185 -11.67 -8.09 11.50
N ASN A 186 -10.89 -8.59 10.53
CA ASN A 186 -11.11 -8.31 9.10
C ASN A 186 -12.57 -8.69 8.78
N TYR A 187 -13.42 -7.68 8.60
CA TYR A 187 -14.84 -7.87 8.38
C TYR A 187 -15.13 -7.60 6.91
N CYS A 188 -15.53 -8.62 6.15
CA CYS A 188 -16.13 -8.40 4.83
C CYS A 188 -17.61 -8.07 5.03
N ASN A 189 -18.11 -7.03 4.37
CA ASN A 189 -19.53 -6.69 4.44
C ASN A 189 -20.46 -7.79 3.87
N ASP A 190 -19.91 -8.72 3.10
CA ASP A 190 -20.61 -9.85 2.45
C ASP A 190 -20.90 -11.06 3.36
N TYR A 191 -20.64 -10.97 4.67
CA TYR A 191 -21.09 -12.03 5.59
C TYR A 191 -22.63 -12.07 5.61
N ASN A 192 -23.20 -13.25 5.34
CA ASN A 192 -24.64 -13.50 5.13
C ASN A 192 -25.22 -13.00 3.80
N ASN A 193 -24.45 -13.09 2.71
CA ASN A 193 -25.03 -13.07 1.37
C ASN A 193 -25.90 -14.33 1.16
N THR A 194 -27.17 -14.16 0.77
CA THR A 194 -28.14 -15.24 0.51
C THR A 194 -27.69 -16.24 -0.56
N SER A 195 -26.72 -15.87 -1.40
CA SER A 195 -26.11 -16.75 -2.40
C SER A 195 -25.02 -17.70 -1.85
N ARG A 196 -24.58 -17.54 -0.59
CA ARG A 196 -23.52 -18.37 0.01
C ARG A 196 -24.06 -19.25 1.13
N ARG A 197 -23.56 -20.48 1.21
CA ARG A 197 -24.06 -21.56 2.09
C ARG A 197 -23.63 -21.44 3.57
N LEU A 198 -22.91 -20.37 3.92
CA LEU A 198 -22.41 -20.12 5.28
C LEU A 198 -23.14 -18.91 5.85
N VAL A 199 -24.05 -19.16 6.79
CA VAL A 199 -24.76 -18.14 7.55
C VAL A 199 -24.14 -18.06 8.94
N VAL A 200 -23.57 -16.91 9.28
CA VAL A 200 -23.07 -16.62 10.62
C VAL A 200 -24.24 -16.12 11.45
N ASP A 201 -24.63 -16.93 12.43
CA ASP A 201 -25.75 -16.63 13.31
C ASP A 201 -25.45 -15.40 14.19
N GLY A 202 -26.42 -14.50 14.35
CA GLY A 202 -26.26 -13.25 15.11
C GLY A 202 -25.82 -12.01 14.31
N VAL A 203 -25.60 -12.08 12.99
CA VAL A 203 -25.39 -10.89 12.14
C VAL A 203 -26.56 -10.75 11.17
N ARG A 204 -27.52 -9.87 11.46
CA ARG A 204 -28.64 -9.60 10.53
C ARG A 204 -28.16 -8.72 9.37
N GLY A 205 -27.98 -9.35 8.19
CA GLY A 205 -28.07 -8.78 6.85
C GLY A 205 -27.25 -7.52 6.53
N GLY A 206 -26.19 -7.71 5.75
CA GLY A 206 -25.59 -6.64 4.95
C GLY A 206 -26.51 -6.29 3.78
N GLY A 207 -27.09 -5.10 3.83
CA GLY A 207 -27.63 -4.36 2.69
C GLY A 207 -26.87 -3.07 2.52
#